data_AF-A0A0G9MAV2-F1
#
_entry.id   AF-A0A0G9MAV2-F1
#
_cell.length_a   1.000
_cell.length_b   1.000
_cell.length_c   1.000
_cell.angle_alpha   90.00
_cell.angle_beta   90.00
_cell.angle_gamma   90.00
#
_symmetry.space_group_name_H-M   'P 1'
#
loop_
_entity.id
_entity.type
_entity.pdbx_description
1 polymer ?
#
loop_
_entity_poly.entity_id
_entity_poly.type
_entity_poly.pdbx_seq_one_letter_code
_entity_poly.pdbx_strand_id
1 'polypeptide(L)'
;MGSMNTCETCGIELPEQTGRGRRRRYCSDACRKQANRKKLTPPARMAMTDRWVRWRKVVRGDGTTKIPLTIDGAAASSTDPDTWSTFEAAEESGVGDGLGFALGGGIACIDLDHCYDSRGYLADWAKCLIAPVEGKTWIEISPGGDGLHIWGLMPERAGIKVRGIMNAEAYSQGRYITVTGRTFRDSPARLADLTFLFALLDRLG
;
A
#
# COMPACT_ATOMS: atom_id res chain seq x y z
N MET A 1 17.50 -24.86 -34.91
CA MET A 1 16.50 -24.62 -33.84
C MET A 1 16.59 -23.15 -33.47
N GLY A 2 15.70 -22.31 -34.01
CA GLY A 2 15.70 -20.87 -33.70
C GLY A 2 15.27 -20.66 -32.26
N SER A 3 16.02 -19.86 -31.49
CA SER A 3 15.60 -19.51 -30.13
C SER A 3 14.29 -18.72 -30.22
N MET A 4 13.18 -19.29 -29.75
CA MET A 4 11.91 -18.56 -29.67
C MET A 4 12.13 -17.27 -28.87
N ASN A 5 11.79 -16.14 -29.48
CA ASN A 5 11.91 -14.85 -28.80
C ASN A 5 10.63 -14.61 -28.02
N THR A 6 10.64 -14.88 -26.72
CA THR A 6 9.45 -14.70 -25.87
C THR A 6 9.53 -13.40 -25.05
N CYS A 7 8.36 -12.89 -24.67
CA CYS A 7 8.26 -11.78 -23.74
C CYS A 7 8.81 -12.19 -22.37
N GLU A 8 9.72 -11.41 -21.80
CA GLU A 8 10.32 -11.66 -20.48
C GLU A 8 9.32 -11.57 -19.31
N THR A 9 8.06 -11.20 -19.58
CA THR A 9 7.02 -10.99 -18.56
C THR A 9 5.88 -12.00 -18.66
N CYS A 10 5.26 -12.14 -19.84
CA CYS A 10 4.09 -13.00 -20.03
C CYS A 10 4.37 -14.25 -20.87
N GLY A 11 5.60 -14.45 -21.33
CA GLY A 11 6.00 -15.64 -22.10
C GLY A 11 5.47 -15.72 -23.53
N ILE A 12 4.60 -14.80 -23.97
CA ILE A 12 4.08 -14.77 -25.34
C ILE A 12 5.21 -14.58 -26.36
N GLU A 13 5.11 -15.26 -27.49
CA GLU A 13 6.05 -15.14 -28.60
C GLU A 13 6.03 -13.71 -29.19
N LEU A 14 7.23 -13.15 -29.34
CA LEU A 14 7.45 -11.83 -29.89
C LEU A 14 7.72 -11.93 -31.40
N PRO A 15 7.35 -10.91 -32.18
CA PRO A 15 7.68 -10.86 -33.59
C PRO A 15 9.17 -11.07 -33.84
N GLU A 16 9.48 -11.73 -34.95
CA GLU A 16 10.85 -11.93 -35.40
C GLU A 16 11.58 -10.59 -35.53
N GLN A 17 12.84 -10.56 -35.10
CA GLN A 17 13.61 -9.33 -35.12
C GLN A 17 14.02 -8.97 -36.55
N THR A 18 13.34 -7.99 -37.14
CA THR A 18 13.66 -7.46 -38.46
C THR A 18 14.52 -6.19 -38.34
N GLY A 19 15.82 -6.35 -38.09
CA GLY A 19 16.79 -5.25 -38.14
C GLY A 19 17.90 -5.29 -37.08
N ARG A 20 18.87 -4.36 -37.20
CA ARG A 20 20.05 -4.25 -36.31
C ARG A 20 19.78 -3.56 -34.95
N GLY A 21 18.51 -3.28 -34.64
CA GLY A 21 18.12 -2.60 -33.40
C GLY A 21 18.25 -3.49 -32.16
N ARG A 22 18.08 -2.89 -30.98
CA ARG A 22 18.02 -3.63 -29.71
C ARG A 22 16.86 -4.62 -29.74
N ARG A 23 17.13 -5.87 -29.35
CA ARG A 23 16.13 -6.93 -29.28
C ARG A 23 14.93 -6.50 -28.42
N ARG A 24 13.72 -6.70 -28.95
CA ARG A 24 12.47 -6.49 -28.21
C ARG A 24 12.40 -7.52 -27.08
N ARG A 25 12.20 -7.03 -25.85
CA ARG A 25 12.10 -7.85 -24.62
C ARG A 25 10.67 -8.04 -24.13
N TYR A 26 9.76 -7.14 -24.51
CA TYR A 26 8.40 -7.09 -23.98
C TYR A 26 7.37 -6.97 -25.10
N CYS A 27 6.23 -7.65 -24.95
CA CYS A 27 5.15 -7.61 -25.93
C CYS A 27 4.37 -6.28 -25.87
N SER A 28 4.38 -5.58 -24.74
CA SER A 28 3.62 -4.35 -24.53
C SER A 28 4.30 -3.42 -23.51
N ASP A 29 3.84 -2.18 -23.45
CA ASP A 29 4.20 -1.24 -22.38
C ASP A 29 3.79 -1.74 -21.01
N ALA A 30 2.67 -2.46 -20.90
CA ALA A 30 2.23 -3.07 -19.65
C ALA A 30 3.27 -4.10 -19.16
N CYS A 31 3.71 -5.02 -20.03
CA CYS A 31 4.74 -6.00 -19.67
C CYS A 31 6.08 -5.34 -19.35
N ARG A 32 6.48 -4.31 -20.10
CA ARG A 32 7.68 -3.53 -19.78
C ARG A 32 7.57 -2.87 -18.40
N LYS A 33 6.43 -2.27 -18.07
CA LYS A 33 6.20 -1.63 -16.76
C LYS A 33 6.19 -2.65 -15.63
N GLN A 34 5.60 -3.82 -15.86
CA GLN A 34 5.60 -4.93 -14.91
C GLN A 34 7.01 -5.45 -14.64
N ALA A 35 7.81 -5.70 -15.69
CA ALA A 35 9.20 -6.15 -15.55
C ALA A 35 10.11 -5.14 -14.86
N ASN A 36 9.86 -3.84 -15.05
CA ASN A 36 10.63 -2.77 -14.40
C ASN A 36 9.99 -2.30 -13.08
N ARG A 37 8.91 -2.95 -12.60
CA ARG A 37 8.27 -2.55 -11.35
C ARG A 37 9.25 -2.85 -10.23
N LYS A 38 9.71 -1.80 -9.54
CA LYS A 38 10.50 -1.98 -8.32
C LYS A 38 9.65 -2.78 -7.34
N LYS A 39 10.12 -3.96 -6.95
CA LYS A 39 9.44 -4.79 -5.95
C LYS A 39 9.27 -3.97 -4.67
N LEU A 40 8.11 -4.09 -4.07
CA LEU A 40 7.86 -3.49 -2.76
C LEU A 40 8.69 -4.27 -1.74
N THR A 41 9.34 -3.56 -0.82
CA THR A 41 9.96 -4.15 0.37
C THR A 41 9.19 -3.66 1.59
N PRO A 42 8.07 -4.32 1.95
CA PRO A 42 7.33 -3.92 3.13
C PRO A 42 8.07 -4.39 4.39
N PRO A 43 7.70 -3.89 5.59
CA PRO A 43 8.23 -4.41 6.84
C PRO A 43 8.08 -5.94 6.93
N ALA A 44 9.14 -6.62 7.37
CA ALA A 44 9.21 -8.09 7.33
C ALA A 44 8.00 -8.78 7.99
N ARG A 45 7.52 -8.24 9.12
CA ARG A 45 6.32 -8.78 9.80
C ARG A 45 5.07 -8.72 8.90
N MET A 46 4.90 -7.67 8.10
CA MET A 46 3.80 -7.58 7.13
C MET A 46 4.00 -8.57 5.98
N ALA A 47 5.21 -8.67 5.43
CA ALA A 47 5.53 -9.59 4.33
C ALA A 47 5.23 -11.05 4.69
N MET A 48 5.58 -11.46 5.92
CA MET A 48 5.42 -12.83 6.42
C MET A 48 4.01 -13.18 6.92
N THR A 49 3.03 -12.28 6.78
CA THR A 49 1.66 -12.54 7.26
C THR A 49 0.69 -12.56 6.08
N ASP A 50 -0.15 -13.59 6.02
CA ASP A 50 -1.13 -13.82 4.95
C ASP A 50 -2.38 -12.94 5.10
N ARG A 51 -2.16 -11.62 5.01
CA ARG A 51 -3.17 -10.57 5.21
C ARG A 51 -3.23 -9.62 4.02
N TRP A 52 -2.67 -10.02 2.88
CA TRP A 52 -2.59 -9.18 1.69
C TRP A 52 -3.82 -9.35 0.81
N VAL A 53 -4.28 -8.22 0.28
CA VAL A 53 -5.40 -8.13 -0.66
C VAL A 53 -4.99 -7.26 -1.84
N ARG A 54 -5.75 -7.34 -2.92
CA ARG A 54 -5.76 -6.31 -3.96
C ARG A 54 -6.81 -5.27 -3.61
N TRP A 55 -6.83 -4.15 -4.31
CA TRP A 55 -7.96 -3.22 -4.26
C TRP A 55 -8.17 -2.53 -5.58
N ARG A 56 -9.38 -2.01 -5.80
CA ARG A 56 -9.67 -1.10 -6.90
C ARG A 56 -10.45 0.12 -6.44
N LYS A 57 -10.25 1.22 -7.13
CA LYS A 57 -11.00 2.45 -7.02
C LYS A 57 -12.36 2.27 -7.69
N VAL A 58 -13.42 2.65 -6.98
CA VAL A 58 -14.79 2.64 -7.48
C VAL A 58 -15.42 3.99 -7.18
N VAL A 59 -16.00 4.61 -8.20
CA VAL A 59 -16.81 5.82 -8.05
C VAL A 59 -18.19 5.42 -7.56
N ARG A 60 -18.68 6.05 -6.49
CA ARG A 60 -20.01 5.83 -5.91
C ARG A 60 -20.63 7.19 -5.62
N GLY A 61 -21.67 7.56 -6.35
CA GLY A 61 -22.28 8.89 -6.23
C GLY A 61 -21.27 10.00 -6.52
N ASP A 62 -21.13 10.93 -5.59
CA ASP A 62 -20.17 12.03 -5.60
C ASP A 62 -18.77 11.64 -5.07
N GLY A 63 -18.63 10.43 -4.53
CA GLY A 63 -17.42 9.97 -3.87
C GLY A 63 -16.63 8.90 -4.63
N THR A 64 -15.41 8.66 -4.16
CA THR A 64 -14.56 7.56 -4.60
C THR A 64 -14.21 6.68 -3.40
N THR A 65 -14.50 5.39 -3.50
CA THR A 65 -14.09 4.39 -2.51
C THR A 65 -13.01 3.49 -3.09
N LYS A 66 -12.15 2.95 -2.23
CA LYS A 66 -11.24 1.86 -2.57
C LYS A 66 -11.88 0.59 -1.99
N ILE A 67 -12.11 -0.42 -2.80
CA ILE A 67 -12.69 -1.69 -2.33
C ILE A 67 -11.63 -2.79 -2.38
N PRO A 68 -11.52 -3.60 -1.31
CA PRO A 68 -10.58 -4.71 -1.30
C PRO A 68 -11.08 -5.84 -2.20
N LEU A 69 -10.14 -6.52 -2.83
CA LEU A 69 -10.34 -7.62 -3.74
C LEU A 69 -9.42 -8.77 -3.37
N THR A 70 -9.87 -9.98 -3.61
CA THR A 70 -9.00 -11.16 -3.63
C THR A 70 -8.01 -11.07 -4.81
N ILE A 71 -7.01 -11.94 -4.85
CA ILE A 71 -6.00 -11.94 -5.92
C ILE A 71 -6.53 -12.31 -7.30
N ASP A 72 -7.71 -12.93 -7.37
CA ASP A 72 -8.47 -13.27 -8.58
C ASP A 72 -9.57 -12.25 -8.93
N GLY A 73 -9.82 -11.26 -8.05
CA GLY A 73 -10.70 -10.12 -8.33
C GLY A 73 -12.13 -10.21 -7.80
N ALA A 74 -12.46 -11.24 -7.01
CA ALA A 74 -13.66 -11.25 -6.18
C ALA A 74 -13.56 -10.20 -5.06
N ALA A 75 -14.68 -9.92 -4.39
CA ALA A 75 -14.68 -9.03 -3.23
C ALA A 75 -13.95 -9.70 -2.05
N ALA A 76 -13.02 -8.99 -1.43
CA ALA A 76 -12.40 -9.43 -0.18
C ALA A 76 -13.02 -8.74 1.03
N SER A 77 -12.82 -9.33 2.21
CA SER A 77 -13.22 -8.77 3.49
C SER A 77 -12.02 -8.14 4.20
N SER A 78 -12.23 -7.17 5.06
CA SER A 78 -11.18 -6.67 5.97
C SER A 78 -11.04 -7.49 7.25
N THR A 79 -11.89 -8.50 7.46
CA THR A 79 -11.92 -9.31 8.69
C THR A 79 -12.02 -10.81 8.44
N ASP A 80 -12.12 -11.25 7.18
CA ASP A 80 -12.22 -12.67 6.83
C ASP A 80 -10.89 -13.17 6.22
N PRO A 81 -10.11 -13.99 6.94
CA PRO A 81 -8.82 -14.48 6.47
C PRO A 81 -8.91 -15.35 5.21
N ASP A 82 -10.05 -15.97 4.93
CA ASP A 82 -10.23 -16.81 3.74
C ASP A 82 -10.24 -15.98 2.44
N THR A 83 -10.36 -14.65 2.57
CA THR A 83 -10.33 -13.70 1.45
C THR A 83 -8.97 -13.01 1.26
N TRP A 84 -7.97 -13.35 2.07
CA TRP A 84 -6.64 -12.78 2.02
C TRP A 84 -5.65 -13.71 1.30
N SER A 85 -4.42 -13.25 1.14
CA SER A 85 -3.36 -13.96 0.44
C SER A 85 -1.98 -13.62 1.01
N THR A 86 -0.96 -14.34 0.54
CA THR A 86 0.45 -14.02 0.81
C THR A 86 0.85 -12.71 0.11
N PHE A 87 1.96 -12.11 0.56
CA PHE A 87 2.51 -10.93 -0.10
C PHE A 87 2.87 -11.20 -1.56
N GLU A 88 3.53 -12.34 -1.83
CA GLU A 88 4.01 -12.72 -3.15
C GLU A 88 2.84 -12.88 -4.13
N ALA A 89 1.78 -13.58 -3.73
CA ALA A 89 0.60 -13.79 -4.57
C ALA A 89 -0.12 -12.47 -4.87
N ALA A 90 -0.22 -11.58 -3.88
CA ALA A 90 -0.81 -10.26 -4.08
C ALA A 90 0.08 -9.35 -4.96
N GLU A 91 1.41 -9.41 -4.83
CA GLU A 91 2.36 -8.63 -5.64
C GLU A 91 2.32 -9.08 -7.11
N GLU A 92 2.27 -10.39 -7.35
CA GLU A 92 2.21 -10.99 -8.69
C GLU A 92 0.86 -10.76 -9.37
N SER A 93 -0.23 -10.67 -8.61
CA SER A 93 -1.56 -10.39 -9.15
C SER A 93 -1.63 -9.01 -9.84
N GLY A 94 -2.11 -9.02 -11.09
CA GLY A 94 -2.41 -7.83 -11.88
C GLY A 94 -3.79 -7.22 -11.60
N VAL A 95 -4.57 -7.77 -10.66
CA VAL A 95 -5.94 -7.34 -10.38
C VAL A 95 -5.98 -5.99 -9.68
N GLY A 96 -6.92 -5.14 -10.10
CA GLY A 96 -7.17 -3.84 -9.47
C GLY A 96 -6.02 -2.85 -9.60
N ASP A 97 -6.03 -1.84 -8.75
CA ASP A 97 -5.14 -0.67 -8.81
C ASP A 97 -3.91 -0.78 -7.91
N GLY A 98 -3.93 -1.68 -6.91
CA GLY A 98 -2.81 -1.82 -5.99
C GLY A 98 -2.99 -2.86 -4.90
N LEU A 99 -2.04 -2.86 -3.97
CA LEU A 99 -1.99 -3.74 -2.81
C LEU A 99 -2.73 -3.11 -1.63
N GLY A 100 -3.29 -3.95 -0.77
CA GLY A 100 -3.80 -3.57 0.54
C GLY A 100 -3.45 -4.63 1.57
N PHE A 101 -3.58 -4.26 2.84
CA PHE A 101 -3.26 -5.13 3.96
C PHE A 101 -4.35 -5.04 5.02
N ALA A 102 -4.88 -6.19 5.45
CA ALA A 102 -5.88 -6.28 6.51
C ALA A 102 -5.22 -6.16 7.90
N LEU A 103 -5.65 -5.18 8.70
CA LEU A 103 -5.09 -4.90 10.02
C LEU A 103 -5.53 -5.93 11.08
N GLY A 104 -4.78 -5.99 12.18
CA GLY A 104 -4.94 -6.98 13.25
C GLY A 104 -3.63 -7.74 13.52
N GLY A 105 -3.67 -8.68 14.46
CA GLY A 105 -2.50 -9.50 14.81
C GLY A 105 -1.32 -8.66 15.33
N GLY A 106 -1.61 -7.51 15.94
CA GLY A 106 -0.62 -6.57 16.46
C GLY A 106 -0.05 -5.59 15.43
N ILE A 107 -0.55 -5.57 14.19
CA ILE A 107 -0.16 -4.58 13.16
C ILE A 107 -1.25 -3.53 13.02
N ALA A 108 -0.84 -2.27 13.09
CA ALA A 108 -1.70 -1.10 13.05
C ALA A 108 -1.23 -0.08 12.02
N CYS A 109 -2.13 0.83 11.69
CA CYS A 109 -1.85 1.97 10.84
C CYS A 109 -2.58 3.21 11.35
N ILE A 110 -1.88 4.34 11.32
CA ILE A 110 -2.46 5.67 11.46
C ILE A 110 -2.47 6.31 10.07
N ASP A 111 -3.65 6.61 9.57
CA ASP A 111 -3.89 7.27 8.29
C ASP A 111 -4.03 8.79 8.51
N LEU A 112 -3.18 9.57 7.85
CA LEU A 112 -3.21 11.03 7.85
C LEU A 112 -3.73 11.49 6.50
N ASP A 113 -5.00 11.88 6.47
CA ASP A 113 -5.69 12.30 5.25
C ASP A 113 -5.44 13.78 4.94
N HIS A 114 -5.20 14.09 3.66
CA HIS A 114 -5.02 15.47 3.17
C HIS A 114 -3.99 16.28 3.98
N CYS A 115 -2.90 15.64 4.39
CA CYS A 115 -1.86 16.27 5.19
C CYS A 115 -0.86 17.09 4.36
N TYR A 116 -0.96 17.07 3.03
CA TYR A 116 -0.22 17.95 2.13
C TYR A 116 -1.11 19.07 1.58
N ASP A 117 -0.57 20.29 1.52
CA ASP A 117 -1.22 21.41 0.85
C ASP A 117 -1.01 21.35 -0.69
N SER A 118 -1.66 22.28 -1.41
CA SER A 118 -1.57 22.38 -2.88
C SER A 118 -0.17 22.70 -3.41
N ARG A 119 0.75 23.13 -2.54
CA ARG A 119 2.15 23.43 -2.86
C ARG A 119 3.08 22.28 -2.47
N GLY A 120 2.55 21.19 -1.91
CA GLY A 120 3.30 20.02 -1.47
C GLY A 120 3.95 20.17 -0.09
N TYR A 121 3.54 21.14 0.71
CA TYR A 121 4.02 21.25 2.09
C TYR A 121 3.16 20.43 3.04
N LEU A 122 3.83 19.73 3.94
CA LEU A 122 3.17 18.98 5.00
C LEU A 122 2.57 19.94 6.04
N ALA A 123 1.34 19.68 6.47
CA ALA A 123 0.65 20.42 7.52
C ALA A 123 1.37 20.27 8.86
N ASP A 124 1.31 21.31 9.71
CA ASP A 124 2.05 21.32 10.99
C ASP A 124 1.56 20.24 11.97
N TRP A 125 0.25 19.96 11.99
CA TRP A 125 -0.29 18.88 12.80
C TRP A 125 0.27 17.51 12.38
N ALA A 126 0.48 17.28 11.08
CA ALA A 126 1.04 16.04 10.58
C ALA A 126 2.53 15.92 10.91
N LYS A 127 3.29 17.03 10.82
CA LYS A 127 4.69 17.08 11.30
C LYS A 127 4.79 16.69 12.77
N CYS A 128 3.89 17.21 13.62
CA CYS A 128 3.86 16.89 15.05
C CYS A 128 3.60 15.40 15.33
N LEU A 129 2.72 14.76 14.55
CA LEU A 129 2.46 13.31 14.69
C LEU A 129 3.63 12.44 14.19
N ILE A 130 4.34 12.89 13.14
CA ILE A 130 5.45 12.14 12.54
C ILE A 130 6.73 12.27 13.37
N ALA A 131 7.02 13.46 13.90
CA ALA A 131 8.24 13.76 14.65
C ALA A 131 8.66 12.69 15.69
N PRO A 132 7.78 12.12 16.53
CA PRO A 132 8.18 11.10 17.51
C PRO A 132 8.59 9.75 16.89
N VAL A 133 8.13 9.43 15.69
CA VAL A 133 8.29 8.13 15.02
C VAL A 133 9.12 8.18 13.73
N GLU A 134 9.53 9.38 13.28
CA GLU A 134 10.37 9.56 12.10
C GLU A 134 11.68 8.76 12.21
N GLY A 135 12.02 8.02 11.14
CA GLY A 135 13.18 7.12 11.12
C GLY A 135 13.03 5.87 12.01
N LYS A 136 11.90 5.70 12.71
CA LYS A 136 11.65 4.55 13.60
C LYS A 136 10.70 3.53 13.03
N THR A 137 9.77 3.96 12.20
CA THR A 137 8.74 3.11 11.63
C THR A 137 8.55 3.40 10.15
N TRP A 138 7.90 2.48 9.45
CA TRP A 138 7.60 2.64 8.05
C TRP A 138 6.46 3.66 7.86
N ILE A 139 6.75 4.69 7.08
CA ILE A 139 5.80 5.71 6.66
C ILE A 139 5.79 5.72 5.14
N GLU A 140 4.60 5.72 4.55
CA GLU A 140 4.42 5.78 3.10
C GLU A 140 3.39 6.83 2.70
N ILE A 141 3.49 7.29 1.46
CA ILE A 141 2.54 8.21 0.84
C ILE A 141 1.31 7.42 0.40
N SER A 142 0.12 7.84 0.85
CA SER A 142 -1.15 7.20 0.51
C SER A 142 -1.41 7.23 -1.00
N PRO A 143 -2.31 6.41 -1.59
CA PRO A 143 -2.50 6.36 -3.04
C PRO A 143 -2.84 7.72 -3.68
N GLY A 144 -3.55 8.59 -2.95
CA GLY A 144 -3.93 9.93 -3.41
C GLY A 144 -2.73 10.86 -3.64
N GLY A 145 -1.62 10.62 -2.94
CA GLY A 145 -0.42 11.45 -3.03
C GLY A 145 -0.37 12.61 -2.03
N ASP A 146 -1.49 12.87 -1.35
CA ASP A 146 -1.70 13.99 -0.44
C ASP A 146 -1.94 13.56 1.03
N GLY A 147 -1.83 12.27 1.32
CA GLY A 147 -1.89 11.70 2.67
C GLY A 147 -0.70 10.78 2.99
N LEU A 148 -0.60 10.35 4.25
CA LEU A 148 0.46 9.47 4.75
C LEU A 148 -0.12 8.33 5.58
N HIS A 149 0.45 7.14 5.43
CA HIS A 149 0.21 6.02 6.34
C HIS A 149 1.41 5.84 7.26
N ILE A 150 1.19 5.84 8.57
CA ILE A 150 2.19 5.50 9.59
C ILE A 150 1.88 4.08 10.07
N TRP A 151 2.69 3.12 9.63
CA TRP A 151 2.55 1.72 10.00
C TRP A 151 3.28 1.43 11.30
N GLY A 152 2.80 0.49 12.11
CA GLY A 152 3.50 0.09 13.33
C GLY A 152 2.79 -1.02 14.12
N LEU A 153 3.21 -1.18 15.37
CA LEU A 153 2.69 -2.20 16.28
C LEU A 153 1.73 -1.59 17.30
N MET A 154 0.61 -2.25 17.53
CA MET A 154 -0.38 -1.85 18.53
C MET A 154 -1.30 -3.03 18.89
N PRO A 155 -1.59 -3.30 20.18
CA PRO A 155 -2.65 -4.22 20.56
C PRO A 155 -4.01 -3.83 19.95
N GLU A 156 -4.83 -4.84 19.67
CA GLU A 156 -6.14 -4.63 19.07
C GLU A 156 -7.05 -3.82 20.00
N ARG A 157 -7.63 -2.74 19.47
CA ARG A 157 -8.55 -1.87 20.20
C ARG A 157 -9.53 -1.18 19.25
N ALA A 158 -10.47 -0.42 19.80
CA ALA A 158 -11.36 0.42 19.02
C ALA A 158 -10.56 1.47 18.22
N GLY A 159 -11.01 1.75 16.99
CA GLY A 159 -10.40 2.77 16.15
C GLY A 159 -10.66 4.18 16.65
N ILE A 160 -9.76 5.10 16.32
CA ILE A 160 -9.81 6.51 16.72
C ILE A 160 -9.97 7.35 15.46
N LYS A 161 -10.82 8.37 15.51
CA LYS A 161 -10.96 9.36 14.42
C LYS A 161 -10.89 10.75 15.01
N VAL A 162 -9.96 11.55 14.50
CA VAL A 162 -9.82 12.95 14.87
C VAL A 162 -10.15 13.80 13.66
N ARG A 163 -11.07 14.76 13.84
CA ARG A 163 -11.61 15.64 12.79
C ARG A 163 -11.53 17.11 13.19
N GLY A 164 -11.62 18.01 12.21
CA GLY A 164 -11.59 19.46 12.42
C GLY A 164 -10.32 20.08 11.85
N ILE A 165 -9.45 20.61 12.70
CA ILE A 165 -8.16 21.21 12.30
C ILE A 165 -7.22 20.16 11.67
N MET A 166 -7.41 18.89 12.01
CA MET A 166 -6.67 17.75 11.48
C MET A 166 -7.63 16.65 11.00
N ASN A 167 -7.11 15.76 10.16
CA ASN A 167 -7.83 14.58 9.70
C ASN A 167 -6.94 13.34 9.86
N ALA A 168 -7.13 12.62 10.96
CA ALA A 168 -6.36 11.41 11.25
C ALA A 168 -7.27 10.27 11.71
N GLU A 169 -7.00 9.06 11.24
CA GLU A 169 -7.66 7.84 11.70
C GLU A 169 -6.63 6.81 12.15
N ALA A 170 -6.84 6.17 13.30
CA ALA A 170 -5.96 5.12 13.81
C ALA A 170 -6.72 3.82 13.98
N TYR A 171 -6.20 2.74 13.39
CA TYR A 171 -6.79 1.42 13.47
C TYR A 171 -5.73 0.37 13.77
N SER A 172 -6.05 -0.57 14.66
CA SER A 172 -5.23 -1.76 14.91
C SER A 172 -5.92 -3.07 14.52
N GLN A 173 -7.16 -3.01 14.02
CA GLN A 173 -7.96 -4.15 13.58
C GLN A 173 -9.16 -3.69 12.72
N GLY A 174 -9.87 -4.64 12.11
CA GLY A 174 -11.21 -4.42 11.53
C GLY A 174 -11.24 -3.64 10.22
N ARG A 175 -10.11 -3.11 9.77
CA ARG A 175 -9.94 -2.34 8.52
C ARG A 175 -8.83 -2.96 7.69
N TYR A 176 -8.89 -2.71 6.39
CA TYR A 176 -7.72 -2.85 5.53
C TYR A 176 -7.21 -1.46 5.16
N ILE A 177 -5.91 -1.34 4.88
CA ILE A 177 -5.28 -0.11 4.43
C ILE A 177 -4.58 -0.39 3.11
N THR A 178 -4.70 0.54 2.16
CA THR A 178 -3.99 0.44 0.89
C THR A 178 -2.49 0.62 1.10
N VAL A 179 -1.69 -0.16 0.39
CA VAL A 179 -0.23 -0.15 0.47
C VAL A 179 0.33 0.34 -0.87
N THR A 180 1.20 1.35 -0.83
CA THR A 180 1.79 1.94 -2.04
C THR A 180 3.26 1.61 -2.22
N GLY A 181 4.00 1.40 -1.13
CA GLY A 181 5.44 1.29 -1.18
C GLY A 181 6.18 2.59 -1.44
N ARG A 182 5.47 3.72 -1.54
CA ARG A 182 6.07 5.04 -1.77
C ARG A 182 6.52 5.60 -0.44
N THR A 183 7.71 5.20 0.00
CA THR A 183 8.28 5.60 1.27
C THR A 183 8.31 7.12 1.42
N PHE A 184 7.84 7.61 2.56
CA PHE A 184 8.05 8.99 2.98
C PHE A 184 9.52 9.16 3.39
N ARG A 185 10.29 9.94 2.61
CA ARG A 185 11.75 10.11 2.80
C ARG A 185 12.44 8.74 2.87
N ASP A 186 13.43 8.59 3.75
CA ASP A 186 14.17 7.35 3.97
C ASP A 186 13.57 6.49 5.09
N SER A 187 12.24 6.51 5.26
CA SER A 187 11.59 5.73 6.33
C SER A 187 11.94 4.24 6.22
N PRO A 188 12.36 3.60 7.33
CA PRO A 188 12.82 2.21 7.30
C PRO A 188 11.67 1.23 7.06
N ALA A 189 11.95 0.09 6.43
CA ALA A 189 11.00 -1.03 6.32
C ALA A 189 10.89 -1.82 7.63
N ARG A 190 10.47 -1.17 8.72
CA ARG A 190 10.25 -1.79 10.04
C ARG A 190 9.03 -1.19 10.74
N LEU A 191 8.53 -1.88 11.76
CA LEU A 191 7.40 -1.44 12.57
C LEU A 191 7.88 -1.06 13.98
N ALA A 192 7.57 0.15 14.43
CA ALA A 192 7.76 0.58 15.81
C ALA A 192 6.45 0.50 16.60
N ASP A 193 6.54 0.57 17.93
CA ASP A 193 5.39 0.68 18.82
C ASP A 193 4.67 2.03 18.61
N LEU A 194 3.34 1.98 18.39
CA LEU A 194 2.49 3.16 18.18
C LEU A 194 1.62 3.52 19.38
N THR A 195 1.78 2.86 20.53
CA THR A 195 0.95 3.05 21.73
C THR A 195 0.88 4.52 22.14
N PHE A 196 2.02 5.22 22.11
CA PHE A 196 2.07 6.65 22.42
C PHE A 196 1.23 7.49 21.44
N LEU A 197 1.31 7.23 20.13
CA LEU A 197 0.56 7.97 19.14
C LEU A 197 -0.95 7.69 19.22
N PHE A 198 -1.34 6.45 19.49
CA PHE A 198 -2.75 6.12 19.76
C PHE A 198 -3.26 6.88 20.98
N ALA A 199 -2.51 6.90 22.08
CA ALA A 199 -2.89 7.63 23.29
C ALA A 199 -2.93 9.16 23.08
N LEU A 200 -2.09 9.70 22.21
CA LEU A 200 -2.15 11.12 21.81
C LEU A 200 -3.42 11.41 21.02
N LEU A 201 -3.74 10.59 20.01
CA LEU A 201 -4.94 10.76 19.20
C LEU A 201 -6.23 10.61 20.00
N ASP A 202 -6.27 9.69 20.97
CA ASP A 202 -7.40 9.55 21.92
C ASP A 202 -7.70 10.87 22.67
N ARG A 203 -6.68 11.68 22.96
CA ARG A 203 -6.85 12.96 23.67
C ARG A 203 -7.25 14.11 22.75
N LEU A 204 -7.10 13.93 21.44
CA LEU A 204 -7.37 14.95 20.43
C LEU A 204 -8.75 14.77 19.75
N GLY A 205 -9.32 13.56 19.80
CA GLY A 205 -10.66 13.24 19.29
C GLY A 205 -11.73 13.39 20.35
#